data_AF-A0A8J2Z2Y6-F1
#
_entry.id   AF-A0A8J2Z2Y6-F1
#
_cell.length_a   1.000
_cell.length_b   1.000
_cell.length_c   1.000
_cell.angle_alpha   90.00
_cell.angle_beta   90.00
_cell.angle_gamma   90.00
#
_symmetry.space_group_name_H-M   'P 1'
#
loop_
_entity.id
_entity.type
_entity.pdbx_description
1 polymer ?
#
loop_
_entity_poly.entity_id
_entity_poly.type
_entity_poly.pdbx_seq_one_letter_code
_entity_poly.pdbx_strand_id
1 'polypeptide(L)'
;MANQYSTISFADSIKVVYQVDVNEALEKIKASQLSYQELANQLGFKESTVRKWFAKYKIKLVPYKVSCKYPSIHIKQRLKKEINADNFLYKPWH
;
A
#
# COMPACT_ATOMS: atom_id res chain seq x y z
N MET A 1 3.13 -6.45 -17.62
CA MET A 1 4.14 -7.51 -17.85
C MET A 1 5.24 -7.45 -16.79
N ALA A 2 5.58 -8.59 -16.16
CA ALA A 2 6.76 -8.75 -15.32
C ALA A 2 7.93 -9.25 -16.19
N ASN A 3 9.12 -8.72 -15.96
CA ASN A 3 10.35 -8.99 -16.71
C ASN A 3 10.88 -10.40 -16.39
N GLN A 4 11.11 -11.20 -17.42
CA GLN A 4 11.67 -12.57 -17.35
C GLN A 4 13.18 -12.59 -17.00
N TYR A 5 13.78 -11.40 -16.80
CA TYR A 5 15.22 -11.17 -16.64
C TYR A 5 15.63 -10.57 -15.28
N SER A 6 14.76 -10.57 -14.26
CA SER A 6 15.21 -10.22 -12.91
C SER A 6 16.08 -11.37 -12.39
N THR A 7 17.39 -11.28 -12.60
CA THR A 7 18.38 -12.26 -12.15
C THR A 7 18.44 -12.35 -10.62
N ILE A 8 18.01 -11.31 -9.92
CA ILE A 8 18.02 -11.23 -8.46
C ILE A 8 16.62 -11.60 -7.95
N SER A 9 16.55 -12.69 -7.17
CA SER A 9 15.33 -13.10 -6.47
C SER A 9 15.02 -12.12 -5.34
N PHE A 10 13.74 -11.87 -5.10
CA PHE A 10 13.30 -11.02 -3.99
C PHE A 10 13.81 -11.53 -2.63
N ALA A 11 13.84 -12.84 -2.43
CA ALA A 11 14.39 -13.46 -1.22
C ALA A 11 15.88 -13.12 -1.04
N ASP A 12 16.66 -13.10 -2.12
CA ASP A 12 18.09 -12.82 -2.07
C ASP A 12 18.33 -11.33 -1.76
N SER A 13 17.54 -10.44 -2.37
CA SER A 13 17.63 -9.00 -2.07
C SER A 13 17.32 -8.69 -0.61
N ILE A 14 16.33 -9.36 -0.01
CA ILE A 14 15.99 -9.20 1.41
C ILE A 14 17.14 -9.70 2.29
N LYS A 15 17.71 -10.87 1.98
CA LYS A 15 18.85 -11.42 2.72
C LYS A 15 20.06 -10.48 2.68
N VAL A 16 20.34 -9.86 1.54
CA VAL A 16 21.45 -8.91 1.41
C VAL A 16 21.20 -7.63 2.22
N VAL A 17 20.00 -7.06 2.16
CA VAL A 17 19.67 -5.78 2.84
C VAL A 17 19.57 -5.95 4.35
N TYR A 18 18.90 -7.00 4.82
CA TYR A 18 18.62 -7.19 6.24
C TYR A 18 19.63 -8.11 6.94
N GLN A 19 20.48 -8.83 6.20
CA GLN A 19 21.42 -9.84 6.73
C GLN A 19 20.75 -10.91 7.61
N VAL A 20 19.46 -11.13 7.39
CA VAL A 20 18.63 -12.06 8.18
C VAL A 20 17.83 -12.93 7.23
N ASP A 21 17.37 -14.07 7.72
CA ASP A 21 16.38 -14.89 7.02
C ASP A 21 15.11 -14.13 6.65
N VAL A 22 14.49 -14.58 5.55
CA VAL A 22 13.36 -13.89 4.91
C VAL A 22 12.20 -13.70 5.88
N ASN A 23 11.91 -14.69 6.73
CA ASN A 23 10.80 -14.61 7.68
C ASN A 23 11.01 -13.51 8.72
N GLU A 24 12.19 -13.49 9.34
CA GLU A 24 12.54 -12.50 10.36
C GLU A 24 12.63 -11.10 9.76
N ALA A 25 13.14 -10.97 8.53
CA ALA A 25 13.17 -9.69 7.83
C ALA A 25 11.75 -9.15 7.58
N LEU A 26 10.80 -10.00 7.19
CA LEU A 26 9.39 -9.61 7.01
C LEU A 26 8.73 -9.20 8.33
N GLU A 27 9.07 -9.83 9.45
CA GLU A 27 8.59 -9.42 10.77
C GLU A 27 9.15 -8.07 11.21
N LYS A 28 10.45 -7.82 10.98
CA LYS A 28 11.08 -6.51 11.22
C LYS A 28 10.43 -5.41 10.37
N ILE A 29 10.13 -5.71 9.11
CA ILE A 29 9.43 -4.80 8.20
C ILE A 29 8.00 -4.52 8.67
N LYS A 30 7.31 -5.53 9.22
CA LYS A 30 5.98 -5.34 9.82
C LYS A 30 6.06 -4.40 11.03
N ALA A 31 7.10 -4.53 11.85
CA ALA A 31 7.32 -3.67 13.01
C ALA A 31 7.63 -2.21 12.63
N SER A 32 8.31 -1.98 11.50
CA SER A 32 8.65 -0.63 11.04
C SER A 32 7.49 0.17 10.42
N GLN A 33 6.28 -0.41 10.36
CA GLN A 33 5.06 0.23 9.82
C GLN A 33 5.22 0.86 8.42
N LEU A 34 6.14 0.35 7.61
CA LEU A 34 6.37 0.83 6.25
C LEU A 34 5.19 0.46 5.33
N SER A 35 4.87 1.34 4.40
CA SER A 35 3.92 1.05 3.33
C SER A 35 4.54 0.14 2.27
N TYR A 36 3.68 -0.57 1.50
CA TYR A 36 4.13 -1.38 0.37
C TYR A 36 4.92 -0.59 -0.68
N GLN A 37 4.65 0.71 -0.81
CA GLN A 37 5.34 1.59 -1.77
C GLN A 37 6.74 1.96 -1.30
N GLU A 38 6.90 2.30 -0.02
CA GLU A 38 8.22 2.61 0.54
C GLU A 38 9.14 1.40 0.48
N LEU A 39 8.62 0.20 0.79
CA LEU A 39 9.37 -1.04 0.66
C LEU A 39 9.74 -1.37 -0.78
N ALA A 40 8.82 -1.13 -1.71
CA ALA A 40 9.07 -1.30 -3.13
C ALA A 40 10.23 -0.40 -3.61
N ASN A 41 10.22 0.87 -3.18
CA ASN A 41 11.28 1.83 -3.50
C ASN A 41 12.61 1.45 -2.85
N GLN A 42 12.60 0.99 -1.59
CA GLN A 42 13.82 0.60 -0.87
C GLN A 42 14.48 -0.65 -1.46
N LEU A 43 13.68 -1.61 -1.92
CA LEU A 43 14.16 -2.87 -2.49
C LEU A 43 14.35 -2.80 -4.02
N GLY A 44 13.93 -1.73 -4.67
CA GLY A 44 14.00 -1.58 -6.14
C GLY A 44 13.04 -2.47 -6.92
N PHE A 45 11.98 -2.98 -6.28
CA PHE A 45 10.96 -3.82 -6.93
C PHE A 45 9.66 -3.08 -7.16
N LYS A 46 8.80 -3.61 -8.03
CA LYS A 46 7.42 -3.13 -8.17
C LYS A 46 6.60 -3.49 -6.94
N GLU A 47 5.69 -2.60 -6.54
CA GLU A 47 4.75 -2.81 -5.43
C GLU A 47 3.97 -4.13 -5.57
N SER A 48 3.58 -4.50 -6.79
CA SER A 48 2.88 -5.76 -7.08
C SER A 48 3.71 -7.01 -6.70
N THR A 49 5.03 -6.96 -6.87
CA THR A 49 5.94 -8.04 -6.46
C THR A 49 5.97 -8.14 -4.94
N VAL A 50 6.16 -7.00 -4.26
CA VAL A 50 6.15 -6.93 -2.79
C VAL A 50 4.83 -7.50 -2.26
N ARG A 51 3.68 -7.05 -2.76
CA ARG A 51 2.36 -7.56 -2.35
C ARG A 51 2.22 -9.08 -2.53
N LYS A 52 2.70 -9.65 -3.65
CA LYS A 52 2.67 -11.11 -3.87
C LYS A 52 3.48 -11.87 -2.82
N TRP A 53 4.66 -11.38 -2.50
CA TRP A 53 5.51 -11.98 -1.48
C TRP A 53 4.86 -11.89 -0.10
N PHE A 54 4.41 -10.70 0.31
CA PHE A 54 3.70 -10.53 1.59
C PHE A 54 2.43 -11.40 1.70
N ALA A 55 1.69 -11.57 0.59
CA ALA A 55 0.54 -12.48 0.54
C ALA A 55 0.93 -13.96 0.73
N LYS A 56 2.05 -14.40 0.15
CA LYS A 56 2.58 -15.77 0.32
C LYS A 56 2.88 -16.08 1.79
N TYR A 57 3.39 -15.11 2.54
CA TYR A 57 3.67 -15.22 3.98
C TYR A 57 2.47 -14.88 4.88
N LYS A 58 1.30 -14.58 4.30
CA LYS A 58 0.07 -14.15 5.02
C LYS A 58 0.27 -12.93 5.93
N ILE A 59 1.25 -12.06 5.62
CA ILE A 59 1.53 -10.84 6.37
C ILE A 59 0.77 -9.68 5.73
N LYS A 60 -0.05 -9.00 6.53
CA LYS A 60 -0.72 -7.75 6.14
C LYS A 60 0.09 -6.58 6.67
N LEU A 61 0.71 -5.80 5.79
CA LEU A 61 1.19 -4.47 6.15
C LEU A 61 0.02 -3.50 6.25
N VAL A 62 0.23 -2.43 7.02
CA VAL A 62 -0.71 -1.34 7.16
C VAL A 62 -1.04 -0.80 5.76
N PRO A 63 -2.32 -0.66 5.39
CA PRO A 63 -2.67 -0.11 4.09
C PRO A 63 -2.04 1.27 3.94
N TYR A 64 -1.49 1.53 2.76
CA TYR A 64 -1.07 2.87 2.36
C TYR A 64 -2.18 3.84 2.77
N LYS A 65 -1.84 4.86 3.58
CA LYS A 65 -2.80 5.93 3.90
C LYS A 65 -3.16 6.56 2.57
N VAL A 66 -4.31 6.16 2.02
CA VAL A 66 -4.84 6.78 0.81
C VAL A 66 -5.01 8.23 1.20
N SER A 67 -4.14 9.11 0.70
CA SER A 67 -4.43 10.53 0.69
C SER A 67 -5.60 10.67 -0.27
N CYS A 68 -6.81 10.52 0.24
CA CYS A 68 -7.99 10.71 -0.57
C CYS A 68 -7.93 12.16 -1.06
N LYS A 69 -7.61 12.34 -2.35
CA LYS A 69 -7.61 13.64 -3.06
C LYS A 69 -9.01 14.26 -3.13
N TYR A 70 -10.02 13.65 -2.53
CA TYR A 70 -11.33 14.25 -2.43
C TYR A 70 -11.20 15.49 -1.55
N PRO A 71 -11.47 16.71 -2.08
CA PRO A 71 -11.43 17.89 -1.25
C PRO A 71 -12.43 17.67 -0.10
N SER A 72 -11.99 17.96 1.12
CA SER A 72 -12.77 17.70 2.34
C SER A 72 -14.19 18.27 2.30
N ILE A 73 -14.43 19.23 1.40
CA ILE A 73 -15.70 19.87 1.08
C ILE A 73 -16.79 18.84 0.73
N HIS A 74 -16.53 17.86 -0.14
CA HIS A 74 -17.55 16.88 -0.53
C HIS A 74 -17.93 15.94 0.62
N ILE A 75 -16.95 15.58 1.46
CA ILE A 75 -17.17 14.78 2.66
C ILE A 75 -17.98 15.59 3.68
N LYS A 76 -17.67 16.88 3.87
CA LYS A 76 -18.39 17.80 4.76
C LYS A 76 -19.83 18.03 4.34
N GLN A 77 -20.10 18.19 3.04
CA GLN A 77 -21.46 18.33 2.52
C GLN A 77 -22.30 17.07 2.78
N ARG A 78 -21.71 15.88 2.58
CA ARG A 78 -22.36 14.58 2.81
C ARG A 78 -22.66 14.28 4.28
N LEU A 79 -21.86 14.80 5.21
CA LEU A 79 -22.03 14.61 6.66
C LEU A 79 -23.04 15.59 7.28
N LYS A 80 -23.53 16.58 6.53
CA LYS A 80 -24.63 17.44 7.01
C LYS A 80 -25.89 16.59 7.15
N LYS A 81 -26.46 16.56 8.36
CA LYS A 81 -27.65 15.77 8.70
C LYS A 81 -28.94 16.33 8.08
N GLU A 82 -28.94 17.62 7.76
CA GLU A 82 -30.10 18.31 7.20
C GLU A 82 -29.98 18.39 5.68
N ILE A 83 -30.99 17.87 5.00
CA ILE A 83 -31.14 17.96 3.55
C ILE A 83 -31.51 19.42 3.23
N ASN A 84 -30.67 20.10 2.45
CA ASN A 84 -30.96 21.43 1.93
C ASN A 84 -30.99 21.40 0.39
N ALA A 85 -31.43 22.51 -0.23
CA ALA A 85 -31.57 22.63 -1.68
C ALA A 85 -30.25 22.30 -2.43
N ASP A 86 -29.11 22.66 -1.84
CA ASP A 86 -27.78 22.43 -2.42
C ASP A 86 -27.33 20.95 -2.34
N ASN A 87 -27.78 20.21 -1.32
CA ASN A 87 -27.36 18.82 -1.08
C ASN A 87 -28.31 17.78 -1.69
N PHE A 88 -29.58 18.13 -1.95
CA PHE A 88 -30.62 17.17 -2.36
C PHE A 88 -30.32 16.46 -3.69
N LEU A 89 -29.70 17.16 -4.66
CA LEU A 89 -29.40 16.63 -5.99
C LEU A 89 -27.91 16.30 -6.19
N TYR A 90 -27.10 16.34 -5.13
CA TYR A 90 -25.68 16.05 -5.25
C TYR A 90 -25.46 14.53 -5.41
N LYS A 91 -25.51 14.06 -6.66
CA LYS A 91 -25.16 12.70 -7.05
C LYS A 91 -23.76 12.72 -7.67
N PRO A 92 -22.75 12.07 -7.06
CA PRO A 92 -21.45 11.94 -7.69
C PRO A 92 -21.60 11.04 -8.93
N TRP A 93 -21.43 11.62 -10.11
CA TRP A 93 -21.31 10.85 -11.35
C TRP A 93 -19.90 10.22 -11.34
N HIS A 94 -19.86 8.89 -11.31
CA HIS A 94 -18.66 8.06 -11.32
C HIS A 94 -18.34 7.58 -12.74
#